data_AF-A0A0D0E452-F1
#
_entry.id   AF-A0A0D0E452-F1
#
_cell.length_a   1.000
_cell.length_b   1.000
_cell.length_c   1.000
_cell.angle_alpha   90.00
_cell.angle_beta   90.00
_cell.angle_gamma   90.00
#
_symmetry.space_group_name_H-M   'P 1'
#
loop_
_entity.id
_entity.type
_entity.pdbx_description
1 polymer ?
#
loop_
_entity_poly.entity_id
_entity_poly.type
_entity_poly.pdbx_seq_one_letter_code
_entity_poly.pdbx_strand_id
1 'polypeptide(L)'
;TAAELQVVEVSGRGGVKAASIAGAIFNHKDDKKGVHDTHCQYFEVIKGCGRSVTFSDTSNVQYRHMEQNLFNALHDSPTLTELAVLVWYSAAVGHPYMYYVQGEGTEEMCVLDLGPLHDQVKLHIQKFIDHPDLLLAKDAYAGTRTLDGSYWHVPGAITAVQQLARDGKLPHLCIALITFFTGSLIVWN
;
A
#
# COMPACT_ATOMS: atom_id res chain seq x y z
N THR A 1 13.92 -1.50 22.43
CA THR A 1 15.39 -1.27 22.59
C THR A 1 15.87 -0.21 21.61
N ALA A 2 17.05 0.39 21.81
CA ALA A 2 17.59 1.42 20.90
C ALA A 2 17.68 0.96 19.42
N ALA A 3 17.79 -0.35 19.18
CA ALA A 3 17.70 -0.96 17.85
C ALA A 3 16.30 -0.86 17.22
N GLU A 4 15.22 -1.01 17.99
CA GLU A 4 13.84 -0.85 17.48
C GLU A 4 13.54 0.61 17.12
N LEU A 5 14.09 1.56 17.89
CA LEU A 5 13.98 2.99 17.60
C LEU A 5 14.79 3.37 16.34
N GLN A 6 15.99 2.82 16.16
CA GLN A 6 16.75 2.99 14.91
C GLN A 6 16.06 2.32 13.72
N VAL A 7 15.43 1.16 13.89
CA VAL A 7 14.65 0.52 12.82
C VAL A 7 13.48 1.42 12.42
N VAL A 8 12.77 2.04 13.36
CA VAL A 8 11.69 3.00 13.07
C VAL A 8 12.19 4.28 12.40
N GLU A 9 13.36 4.79 12.81
CA GLU A 9 13.94 6.03 12.26
C GLU A 9 14.57 5.82 10.86
N VAL A 10 15.18 4.67 10.62
CA VAL A 10 15.72 4.26 9.30
C VAL A 10 14.60 3.80 8.36
N SER A 11 13.50 3.27 8.88
CA SER A 11 12.26 2.92 8.15
C SER A 11 11.36 4.13 7.84
N GLY A 12 11.90 5.35 7.89
CA GLY A 12 11.09 6.54 7.69
C GLY A 12 10.64 6.78 6.24
N ARG A 13 11.27 6.17 5.22
CA ARG A 13 11.13 6.62 3.81
C ARG A 13 11.35 5.58 2.72
N GLY A 14 11.65 4.32 3.06
CA GLY A 14 12.00 3.30 2.07
C GLY A 14 10.87 3.03 1.09
N GLY A 15 9.67 2.78 1.62
CA GLY A 15 8.46 2.47 0.87
C GLY A 15 7.96 3.65 0.04
N VAL A 16 7.92 4.85 0.63
CA VAL A 16 7.49 6.08 -0.09
C VAL A 16 8.46 6.40 -1.23
N LYS A 17 9.78 6.26 -1.00
CA LYS A 17 10.78 6.48 -2.04
C LYS A 17 10.70 5.40 -3.13
N ALA A 18 10.48 4.14 -2.76
CA ALA A 18 10.28 3.05 -3.71
C ALA A 18 9.05 3.29 -4.59
N ALA A 19 7.92 3.70 -4.01
CA ALA A 19 6.72 4.07 -4.74
C ALA A 19 6.94 5.26 -5.69
N SER A 20 7.71 6.27 -5.24
CA SER A 20 8.09 7.41 -6.08
C SER A 20 8.97 6.99 -7.27
N ILE A 21 9.95 6.11 -7.05
CA ILE A 21 10.81 5.58 -8.12
C ILE A 21 9.99 4.73 -9.09
N ALA A 22 9.12 3.85 -8.57
CA ALA A 22 8.20 3.07 -9.38
C ALA A 22 7.31 3.96 -10.25
N GLY A 23 6.72 5.01 -9.68
CA GLY A 23 5.94 5.99 -10.42
C GLY A 23 6.74 6.66 -11.55
N ALA A 24 8.00 7.01 -11.30
CA ALA A 24 8.87 7.60 -12.32
C ALA A 24 9.26 6.62 -13.45
N ILE A 25 9.36 5.33 -13.16
CA ILE A 25 9.66 4.27 -14.14
C ILE A 25 8.43 3.95 -14.98
N PHE A 26 7.28 3.78 -14.33
CA PHE A 26 6.05 3.39 -15.01
C PHE A 26 5.39 4.61 -15.67
N ASN A 27 5.05 5.65 -14.92
CA ASN A 27 4.33 6.82 -15.42
C ASN A 27 5.29 7.97 -15.78
N HIS A 28 6.17 7.74 -16.75
CA HIS A 28 7.14 8.72 -17.20
C HIS A 28 6.53 9.72 -18.21
N LYS A 29 6.85 11.01 -18.09
CA LYS A 29 6.29 12.09 -18.96
C LYS A 29 6.58 11.92 -20.45
N ASP A 30 7.70 11.28 -20.78
CA ASP A 30 8.06 10.88 -22.14
C ASP A 30 7.65 9.41 -22.32
N ASP A 31 6.57 9.19 -23.07
CA ASP A 31 5.96 7.87 -23.30
C ASP A 31 6.95 6.87 -23.92
N LYS A 32 7.99 7.35 -24.61
CA LYS A 32 9.04 6.50 -25.20
C LYS A 32 10.04 5.98 -24.17
N LYS A 33 10.06 6.56 -22.96
CA LYS A 33 10.97 6.19 -21.86
C LYS A 33 10.24 5.51 -20.70
N GLY A 34 8.91 5.64 -20.64
CA GLY A 34 8.07 4.93 -19.68
C GLY A 34 7.97 3.45 -20.01
N VAL A 35 7.92 2.62 -18.98
CA VAL A 35 7.81 1.15 -19.14
C VAL A 35 6.38 0.65 -18.88
N HIS A 36 5.42 1.55 -18.60
CA HIS A 36 4.05 1.19 -18.20
C HIS A 36 3.35 0.26 -19.20
N ASP A 37 3.23 0.66 -20.47
CA ASP A 37 2.49 -0.13 -21.46
C ASP A 37 3.13 -1.50 -21.72
N THR A 38 4.46 -1.53 -21.81
CA THR A 38 5.21 -2.79 -21.97
C THR A 38 5.05 -3.69 -20.75
N HIS A 39 5.04 -3.11 -19.54
CA HIS A 39 4.82 -3.84 -18.30
C HIS A 39 3.39 -4.36 -18.20
N CYS A 40 2.37 -3.54 -18.43
CA CYS A 40 0.97 -3.94 -18.46
C CYS A 40 0.76 -5.08 -19.47
N GLN A 41 1.29 -4.96 -20.69
CA GLN A 41 1.20 -6.00 -21.71
C GLN A 41 1.90 -7.31 -21.26
N TYR A 42 3.08 -7.24 -20.63
CA TYR A 42 3.77 -8.42 -20.12
C TYR A 42 2.95 -9.14 -19.03
N PHE A 43 2.40 -8.38 -18.08
CA PHE A 43 1.63 -8.94 -16.98
C PHE A 43 0.27 -9.50 -17.45
N GLU A 44 -0.39 -8.84 -18.40
CA GLU A 44 -1.66 -9.31 -18.95
C GLU A 44 -1.49 -10.48 -19.93
N VAL A 45 -0.58 -10.35 -20.90
CA VAL A 45 -0.48 -11.28 -22.04
C VAL A 45 0.43 -12.46 -21.73
N ILE A 46 1.53 -12.25 -21.00
CA ILE A 46 2.55 -13.30 -20.81
C ILE A 46 2.41 -14.00 -19.47
N LYS A 47 2.17 -13.25 -18.38
CA LYS A 47 2.11 -13.83 -17.02
C LYS A 47 0.71 -14.20 -16.57
N GLY A 48 -0.31 -13.45 -16.99
CA GLY A 48 -1.67 -13.57 -16.50
C GLY A 48 -1.86 -12.84 -15.16
N CYS A 49 -3.06 -12.28 -14.95
CA CYS A 49 -3.41 -11.50 -13.77
C CYS A 49 -3.20 -12.29 -12.47
N GLY A 50 -2.54 -11.68 -11.48
CA GLY A 50 -2.36 -12.27 -10.13
C GLY A 50 -1.13 -13.17 -9.92
N ARG A 51 -0.25 -13.37 -10.92
CA ARG A 51 1.04 -14.05 -10.69
C ARG A 51 2.10 -13.09 -10.16
N SER A 52 2.55 -13.33 -8.93
CA SER A 52 3.76 -12.72 -8.38
C SER A 52 4.96 -13.15 -9.22
N VAL A 53 5.69 -12.18 -9.78
CA VAL A 53 7.01 -12.42 -10.38
C VAL A 53 8.09 -11.89 -9.45
N THR A 54 9.05 -12.74 -9.12
CA THR A 54 10.36 -12.28 -8.67
C THR A 54 11.02 -11.59 -9.85
N PHE A 55 11.52 -10.37 -9.66
CA PHE A 55 12.33 -9.71 -10.67
C PHE A 55 13.53 -10.60 -11.05
N SER A 56 13.92 -10.60 -12.33
CA SER A 56 15.06 -11.37 -12.85
C SER A 56 16.33 -11.07 -12.05
N ASP A 57 17.15 -12.09 -11.79
CA ASP A 57 18.40 -11.91 -11.06
C ASP A 57 19.33 -10.88 -11.76
N THR A 58 19.98 -10.06 -10.94
CA THR A 58 20.79 -8.87 -11.30
C THR A 58 21.96 -9.16 -12.24
N SER A 59 22.37 -10.43 -12.38
CA SER A 59 23.58 -10.79 -13.12
C SER A 59 23.41 -10.81 -14.65
N ASN A 60 22.18 -10.87 -15.18
CA ASN A 60 21.95 -11.10 -16.62
C ASN A 60 21.08 -10.04 -17.32
N VAL A 61 20.58 -9.04 -16.59
CA VAL A 61 19.83 -7.90 -17.14
C VAL A 61 20.51 -6.62 -16.66
N GLN A 62 20.97 -5.76 -17.58
CA GLN A 62 21.47 -4.43 -17.20
C GLN A 62 20.30 -3.57 -16.71
N TYR A 63 19.94 -3.72 -15.44
CA TYR A 63 19.03 -2.78 -14.79
C TYR A 63 19.62 -1.38 -14.87
N ARG A 64 18.81 -0.40 -15.28
CA ARG A 64 19.18 1.01 -15.13
C ARG A 64 19.20 1.37 -13.64
N HIS A 65 19.95 2.40 -13.26
CA HIS A 65 20.11 2.79 -11.84
C HIS A 65 18.80 2.89 -11.05
N MET A 66 17.74 3.43 -11.66
CA MET A 66 16.42 3.53 -11.00
C MET A 66 15.73 2.17 -10.83
N GLU A 67 15.81 1.29 -11.83
CA GLU A 67 15.26 -0.07 -11.77
C GLU A 67 15.99 -0.90 -10.73
N GLN A 68 17.32 -0.78 -10.64
CA GLN A 68 18.12 -1.45 -9.61
C GLN A 68 17.75 -0.95 -8.21
N ASN A 69 17.52 0.35 -8.04
CA ASN A 69 17.08 0.91 -6.76
C ASN A 69 15.70 0.38 -6.36
N LEU A 70 14.76 0.29 -7.32
CA LEU A 70 13.45 -0.30 -7.08
C LEU A 70 13.55 -1.79 -6.77
N PHE A 71 14.39 -2.53 -7.50
CA PHE A 71 14.66 -3.94 -7.25
C PHE A 71 15.18 -4.16 -5.83
N ASN A 72 16.20 -3.40 -5.41
CA ASN A 72 16.78 -3.49 -4.08
C ASN A 72 15.72 -3.19 -3.01
N ALA A 73 14.90 -2.17 -3.22
CA ALA A 73 13.80 -1.82 -2.31
C ALA A 73 12.75 -2.95 -2.18
N LEU A 74 12.44 -3.66 -3.27
CA LEU A 74 11.50 -4.79 -3.25
C LEU A 74 12.08 -6.07 -2.64
N HIS A 75 13.39 -6.12 -2.40
CA HIS A 75 14.06 -7.22 -1.70
C HIS A 75 14.45 -6.85 -0.27
N ASP A 76 14.18 -5.61 0.15
CA ASP A 76 14.45 -5.11 1.47
C ASP A 76 13.21 -5.28 2.38
N SER A 77 13.35 -6.07 3.45
CA SER A 77 12.24 -6.42 4.35
C SER A 77 11.57 -5.21 5.03
N PRO A 78 12.30 -4.22 5.61
CA PRO A 78 11.65 -3.03 6.17
C PRO A 78 10.93 -2.20 5.11
N THR A 79 11.52 -2.01 3.92
CA THR A 79 10.86 -1.30 2.81
C THR A 79 9.59 -2.02 2.33
N LEU A 80 9.61 -3.34 2.21
CA LEU A 80 8.41 -4.14 1.90
C LEU A 80 7.33 -4.02 2.97
N THR A 81 7.74 -3.91 4.24
CA THR A 81 6.80 -3.73 5.36
C THR A 81 6.10 -2.37 5.27
N GLU A 82 6.84 -1.30 4.97
CA GLU A 82 6.24 0.02 4.71
C GLU A 82 5.27 0.00 3.53
N LEU A 83 5.65 -0.63 2.41
CA LEU A 83 4.78 -0.77 1.25
C LEU A 83 3.50 -1.57 1.58
N ALA A 84 3.62 -2.64 2.37
CA ALA A 84 2.47 -3.43 2.81
C ALA A 84 1.50 -2.60 3.69
N VAL A 85 2.03 -1.77 4.58
CA VAL A 85 1.21 -0.86 5.40
C VAL A 85 0.48 0.16 4.53
N LEU A 86 1.15 0.74 3.52
CA LEU A 86 0.53 1.67 2.57
C LEU A 86 -0.61 1.00 1.79
N VAL A 87 -0.43 -0.25 1.35
CA VAL A 87 -1.47 -1.03 0.66
C VAL A 87 -2.68 -1.26 1.57
N TRP A 88 -2.46 -1.63 2.84
CA TRP A 88 -3.57 -1.80 3.79
C TRP A 88 -4.30 -0.49 4.04
N TYR A 89 -3.58 0.60 4.26
CA TYR A 89 -4.19 1.91 4.51
C TYR A 89 -4.96 2.41 3.29
N SER A 90 -4.40 2.29 2.08
CA SER A 90 -5.09 2.70 0.86
C SER A 90 -6.36 1.87 0.65
N ALA A 91 -6.30 0.55 0.86
CA ALA A 91 -7.47 -0.31 0.69
C ALA A 91 -8.55 -0.09 1.74
N ALA A 92 -8.18 0.07 3.01
CA ALA A 92 -9.12 0.16 4.13
C ALA A 92 -9.74 1.55 4.30
N VAL A 93 -8.98 2.61 4.00
CA VAL A 93 -9.37 4.00 4.28
C VAL A 93 -9.29 4.85 3.02
N GLY A 94 -8.13 4.87 2.35
CA GLY A 94 -7.84 5.84 1.28
C GLY A 94 -8.76 5.75 0.05
N HIS A 95 -8.86 4.57 -0.57
CA HIS A 95 -9.70 4.36 -1.74
C HIS A 95 -11.20 4.58 -1.43
N PRO A 96 -11.77 4.02 -0.35
CA PRO A 96 -13.16 4.29 0.02
C PRO A 96 -13.44 5.77 0.29
N TYR A 97 -12.51 6.45 0.98
CA TYR A 97 -12.62 7.89 1.23
C TYR A 97 -12.65 8.68 -0.08
N MET A 98 -11.72 8.40 -1.00
CA MET A 98 -11.67 9.09 -2.29
C MET A 98 -12.90 8.79 -3.14
N TYR A 99 -13.41 7.57 -3.10
CA TYR A 99 -14.64 7.21 -3.81
C TYR A 99 -15.85 7.97 -3.27
N TYR A 100 -15.93 8.15 -1.94
CA TYR A 100 -16.98 8.95 -1.33
C TYR A 100 -16.89 10.43 -1.75
N VAL A 101 -15.68 11.02 -1.73
CA VAL A 101 -15.47 12.44 -2.05
C VAL A 101 -15.59 12.74 -3.55
N GLN A 102 -15.38 11.73 -4.42
CA GLN A 102 -15.40 11.88 -5.88
C GLN A 102 -16.59 11.16 -6.54
N GLY A 103 -17.54 10.63 -5.76
CA GLY A 103 -18.62 9.79 -6.25
C GLY A 103 -19.72 10.57 -6.98
N GLU A 104 -20.44 9.93 -7.90
CA GLU A 104 -21.58 10.54 -8.58
C GLU A 104 -22.65 10.98 -7.56
N GLY A 105 -23.05 12.26 -7.61
CA GLY A 105 -23.98 12.88 -6.64
C GLY A 105 -23.31 13.64 -5.49
N THR A 106 -21.97 13.73 -5.47
CA THR A 106 -21.21 14.58 -4.52
C THR A 106 -20.82 15.95 -5.09
N GLU A 107 -21.29 16.29 -6.30
CA GLU A 107 -20.99 17.58 -6.95
C GLU A 107 -21.48 18.80 -6.13
N GLU A 108 -22.50 18.60 -5.28
CA GLU A 108 -23.03 19.63 -4.38
C GLU A 108 -22.46 19.54 -2.94
N MET A 109 -21.65 18.53 -2.61
CA MET A 109 -21.04 18.43 -1.28
C MET A 109 -19.95 19.49 -1.11
N CYS A 110 -20.16 20.41 -0.19
CA CYS A 110 -19.11 21.34 0.20
C CYS A 110 -18.02 20.59 0.96
N VAL A 111 -16.76 20.97 0.76
CA VAL A 111 -15.62 20.45 1.55
C VAL A 111 -15.84 20.65 3.06
N LEU A 112 -16.62 21.66 3.45
CA LEU A 112 -16.98 21.93 4.85
C LEU A 112 -17.95 20.90 5.44
N ASP A 113 -18.67 20.14 4.61
CA ASP A 113 -19.64 19.13 5.04
C ASP A 113 -18.98 17.75 5.26
N LEU A 114 -17.67 17.63 5.08
CA LEU A 114 -16.92 16.38 5.27
C LEU A 114 -16.65 16.01 6.73
N GLY A 115 -17.02 16.87 7.69
CA GLY A 115 -16.81 16.63 9.12
C GLY A 115 -17.28 15.25 9.60
N PRO A 116 -18.54 14.85 9.35
CA PRO A 116 -19.03 13.52 9.73
C PRO A 116 -18.26 12.36 9.09
N LEU A 117 -17.77 12.54 7.85
CA LEU A 117 -16.95 11.52 7.17
C LEU A 117 -15.58 11.41 7.84
N HIS A 118 -14.97 12.53 8.24
CA HIS A 118 -13.70 12.52 8.97
C HIS A 118 -13.84 11.85 10.33
N ASP A 119 -14.95 12.07 11.04
CA ASP A 119 -15.24 11.38 12.30
C ASP A 119 -15.39 9.86 12.09
N GLN A 120 -16.03 9.42 11.00
CA GLN A 120 -16.07 8.00 10.63
C GLN A 120 -14.68 7.43 10.34
N VAL A 121 -13.83 8.18 9.62
CA VAL A 121 -12.44 7.78 9.35
C VAL A 121 -11.67 7.62 10.66
N LYS A 122 -11.80 8.57 11.60
CA LYS A 122 -11.14 8.51 12.92
C LYS A 122 -11.56 7.27 13.69
N LEU A 123 -12.86 7.00 13.78
CA LEU A 123 -13.40 5.81 14.46
C LEU A 123 -12.90 4.51 13.81
N HIS A 124 -12.87 4.46 12.48
CA HIS A 124 -12.41 3.30 11.72
C HIS A 124 -10.90 3.05 11.91
N ILE A 125 -10.09 4.10 11.90
CA ILE A 125 -8.66 4.03 12.22
C ILE A 125 -8.45 3.55 13.65
N GLN A 126 -9.17 4.11 14.63
CA GLN A 126 -9.06 3.70 16.03
C GLN A 126 -9.38 2.22 16.22
N LYS A 127 -10.42 1.72 15.55
CA LYS A 127 -10.78 0.29 15.55
C LYS A 127 -9.63 -0.62 15.09
N PHE A 128 -8.83 -0.19 14.12
CA PHE A 128 -7.66 -0.97 13.65
C PHE A 128 -6.44 -0.85 14.56
N ILE A 129 -6.30 0.25 15.28
CA ILE A 129 -5.26 0.39 16.32
C ILE A 129 -5.57 -0.57 17.47
N ASP A 130 -6.85 -0.66 17.89
CA ASP A 130 -7.28 -1.50 19.00
C ASP A 130 -7.29 -2.99 18.62
N HIS A 131 -7.67 -3.30 17.37
CA HIS A 131 -7.80 -4.66 16.86
C HIS A 131 -7.15 -4.83 15.48
N PRO A 132 -5.80 -4.84 15.40
CA PRO A 132 -5.06 -4.96 14.13
C PRO A 132 -5.30 -6.30 13.42
N ASP A 133 -5.66 -7.34 14.16
CA ASP A 133 -6.03 -8.65 13.62
C ASP A 133 -7.21 -8.58 12.66
N LEU A 134 -8.08 -7.58 12.79
CA LEU A 134 -9.19 -7.39 11.88
C LEU A 134 -8.72 -7.19 10.44
N LEU A 135 -7.60 -6.51 10.20
CA LEU A 135 -7.01 -6.37 8.86
C LEU A 135 -6.23 -7.63 8.47
N LEU A 136 -5.43 -8.17 9.41
CA LEU A 136 -4.48 -9.24 9.12
C LEU A 136 -5.09 -10.65 9.03
N ALA A 137 -6.28 -10.87 9.60
CA ALA A 137 -6.91 -12.19 9.65
C ALA A 137 -7.18 -12.77 8.24
N LYS A 138 -7.17 -14.10 8.14
CA LYS A 138 -7.39 -14.79 6.85
C LYS A 138 -8.85 -14.73 6.38
N ASP A 139 -9.80 -14.71 7.31
CA ASP A 139 -11.19 -15.07 7.06
C ASP A 139 -12.20 -13.93 7.28
N ALA A 140 -11.76 -12.69 7.55
CA ALA A 140 -12.70 -11.62 7.80
C ALA A 140 -13.34 -11.09 6.51
N TYR A 141 -14.67 -11.02 6.53
CA TYR A 141 -15.52 -10.52 5.46
C TYR A 141 -15.12 -9.08 5.08
N ALA A 142 -15.05 -8.78 3.78
CA ALA A 142 -14.57 -7.49 3.27
C ALA A 142 -15.30 -6.29 3.91
N GLY A 143 -16.59 -6.45 4.20
CA GLY A 143 -17.42 -5.41 4.80
C GLY A 143 -17.00 -4.91 6.19
N THR A 144 -16.14 -5.64 6.91
CA THR A 144 -15.66 -5.18 8.24
C THR A 144 -14.35 -4.39 8.17
N ARG A 145 -13.67 -4.43 7.01
CA ARG A 145 -12.28 -3.98 6.85
C ARG A 145 -12.13 -2.72 6.00
N THR A 146 -13.14 -2.42 5.20
CA THR A 146 -13.19 -1.22 4.36
C THR A 146 -14.08 -0.18 5.02
N LEU A 147 -13.75 1.12 4.91
CA LEU A 147 -14.50 2.21 5.54
C LEU A 147 -15.99 2.23 5.16
N ASP A 148 -16.30 1.97 3.89
CA ASP A 148 -17.64 1.92 3.32
C ASP A 148 -18.26 0.51 3.33
N GLY A 149 -17.52 -0.49 3.83
CA GLY A 149 -17.93 -1.89 3.78
C GLY A 149 -17.85 -2.54 2.39
N SER A 150 -17.24 -1.88 1.40
CA SER A 150 -17.08 -2.43 0.05
C SER A 150 -16.02 -3.52 -0.03
N TYR A 151 -16.03 -4.24 -1.15
CA TYR A 151 -14.95 -5.16 -1.51
C TYR A 151 -13.63 -4.41 -1.76
N TRP A 152 -12.52 -5.13 -1.64
CA TRP A 152 -11.22 -4.59 -2.00
C TRP A 152 -11.17 -4.16 -3.45
N HIS A 153 -10.81 -2.90 -3.68
CA HIS A 153 -10.65 -2.36 -5.03
C HIS A 153 -9.56 -3.12 -5.82
N VAL A 154 -8.45 -3.45 -5.14
CA VAL A 154 -7.34 -4.22 -5.73
C VAL A 154 -7.09 -5.49 -4.91
N PRO A 155 -7.91 -6.55 -5.08
CA PRO A 155 -7.81 -7.76 -4.25
C PRO A 155 -6.49 -8.51 -4.44
N GLY A 156 -5.86 -8.38 -5.62
CA GLY A 156 -4.54 -8.95 -5.90
C GLY A 156 -3.44 -8.39 -5.00
N ALA A 157 -3.47 -7.08 -4.72
CA ALA A 157 -2.49 -6.43 -3.84
C ALA A 157 -2.64 -6.92 -2.39
N ILE A 158 -3.88 -7.04 -1.90
CA ILE A 158 -4.16 -7.60 -0.57
C ILE A 158 -3.69 -9.05 -0.47
N THR A 159 -3.99 -9.85 -1.48
CA THR A 159 -3.56 -11.26 -1.52
C THR A 159 -2.03 -11.38 -1.51
N ALA A 160 -1.34 -10.52 -2.25
CA ALA A 160 0.13 -10.49 -2.28
C ALA A 160 0.73 -10.13 -0.91
N VAL A 161 0.20 -9.10 -0.23
CA VAL A 161 0.66 -8.72 1.12
C VAL A 161 0.39 -9.84 2.13
N GLN A 162 -0.78 -10.48 2.06
CA GLN A 162 -1.09 -11.63 2.91
C GLN A 162 -0.15 -12.81 2.65
N GLN A 163 0.23 -13.05 1.39
CA GLN A 163 1.20 -14.09 1.05
C GLN A 163 2.60 -13.75 1.59
N LEU A 164 3.06 -12.51 1.43
CA LEU A 164 4.35 -12.06 1.98
C LEU A 164 4.41 -12.18 3.51
N ALA A 165 3.29 -11.92 4.20
CA ALA A 165 3.18 -12.12 5.63
C ALA A 165 3.27 -13.61 6.00
N ARG A 166 2.59 -14.50 5.25
CA ARG A 166 2.65 -15.96 5.44
C ARG A 166 4.04 -16.53 5.19
N ASP A 167 4.74 -15.99 4.20
CA ASP A 167 6.11 -16.38 3.85
C ASP A 167 7.14 -15.88 4.90
N GLY A 168 6.70 -15.17 5.95
CA GLY A 168 7.57 -14.65 7.00
C GLY A 168 8.45 -13.48 6.57
N LYS A 169 8.19 -12.87 5.41
CA LYS A 169 8.99 -11.75 4.88
C LYS A 169 8.69 -10.42 5.55
N LEU A 170 7.58 -10.33 6.28
CA LEU A 170 7.08 -9.12 6.94
C LEU A 170 6.99 -9.31 8.47
N PRO A 171 8.11 -9.53 9.18
CA PRO A 171 8.09 -9.87 10.61
C PRO A 171 7.54 -8.74 11.50
N HIS A 172 7.65 -7.49 11.06
CA HIS A 172 7.25 -6.31 11.84
C HIS A 172 5.94 -5.66 11.35
N LEU A 173 5.16 -6.36 10.51
CA LEU A 173 3.97 -5.80 9.87
C LEU A 173 2.95 -5.25 10.87
N CYS A 174 2.65 -6.01 11.93
CA CYS A 174 1.66 -5.60 12.93
C CYS A 174 2.07 -4.31 13.65
N ILE A 175 3.32 -4.22 14.10
CA ILE A 175 3.85 -3.04 14.80
C ILE A 175 3.88 -1.83 13.87
N ALA A 176 4.35 -2.01 12.62
CA ALA A 176 4.40 -0.96 11.63
C ALA A 176 3.00 -0.43 11.29
N LEU A 177 2.02 -1.32 11.19
CA LEU A 177 0.63 -0.98 10.92
C LEU A 177 0.05 -0.12 12.07
N ILE A 178 0.16 -0.57 13.32
CA ILE A 178 -0.32 0.19 14.49
C ILE A 178 0.35 1.57 14.55
N THR A 179 1.67 1.63 14.36
CA THR A 179 2.44 2.88 14.41
C THR A 179 1.97 3.85 13.33
N PHE A 180 1.77 3.35 12.10
CA PHE A 180 1.28 4.16 10.99
C PHE A 180 -0.14 4.67 11.23
N PHE A 181 -1.06 3.81 11.67
CA PHE A 181 -2.44 4.20 11.95
C PHE A 181 -2.52 5.21 13.09
N THR A 182 -1.70 5.05 14.14
CA THR A 182 -1.58 6.03 15.24
C THR A 182 -1.12 7.39 14.71
N GLY A 183 -0.09 7.40 13.85
CA GLY A 183 0.36 8.62 13.18
C GLY A 183 -0.71 9.25 12.30
N SER A 184 -1.46 8.43 11.55
CA SER A 184 -2.54 8.91 10.69
C SER A 184 -3.69 9.53 11.49
N LEU A 185 -4.04 8.97 12.65
CA LEU A 185 -5.11 9.49 13.51
C LEU A 185 -4.78 10.90 14.02
N ILE A 186 -3.51 11.18 14.32
CA ILE A 186 -3.05 12.51 14.72
C ILE A 186 -3.26 13.52 13.59
N VAL A 187 -3.04 13.13 12.33
CA VAL A 187 -3.22 14.00 11.17
C VAL A 187 -4.70 14.30 10.89
N TRP A 188 -5.59 13.35 11.18
CA TRP A 188 -7.03 13.55 11.01
C TRP A 188 -7.66 14.39 12.13
N ASN A 189 -7.02 14.47 13.31
CA ASN A 189 -7.49 15.25 14.45
C ASN A 189 -7.36 16.76 14.24
#